data_AF-A0A959CNC4-F1
#
_entry.id   AF-A0A959CNC4-F1
#
_cell.length_a   1.000
_cell.length_b   1.000
_cell.length_c   1.000
_cell.angle_alpha   90.00
_cell.angle_beta   90.00
_cell.angle_gamma   90.00
#
_symmetry.space_group_name_H-M   'P 1'
#
loop_
_entity.id
_entity.type
_entity.pdbx_description
1 polymer ?
#
loop_
_entity_poly.entity_id
_entity_poly.type
_entity_poly.pdbx_seq_one_letter_code
_entity_poly.pdbx_strand_id
1 'polypeptide(L)'
;MNNKLDKIFRPGTIAVIGASNERHTVGYALVNNLVGKGYSGTVYPVNLNEHSIQGVRCYQHVGEIEDEIDLALVATPAETVAKVVKECGQAGVGGAVIISAGFSETGQEGQALSRQVMKYARAYGMRVVGPNCLGFINPSLNLNATFANRTALPGKIAFISQSGALCTAILDWARKQKVGFSHFVSIGDMADIGFHDLIDYFGNDPRTSSILIYMESLKDARRFMSAARAFARTKPILVLKAGKSKEGAQATLSHTGSLAGNDAVFEAALKRAGIIRVETIAQLFNCAQGLALQQRPAGNRLAIITNAGGPGVLATDHLIGNGGALAPLSEKTIARLDEALHGNWSRGNPVDIQGDATAQHYRAATEACIEDPNTDGILVILTPQAVTRAADVEREIANLARRTRKTVLASWMEEEDFPREFYYRPPDNTIPSYQFPESAVDVFLKMYNYTRNIELLYETPSTMPQEFSPDTAAAKTMLDNALRAGRRQLTEIEAKQLLSFYEMPVTCSKLAKTPGEAVQLAKEAGFPVVMKVVSPDVGLKTDIGGVEVGLKGPAEVRAAFRHIKSRVQKARPEAEIYGISVEEMIHKRYELLIGANKDPIFGPVIVFALGGVTVEIFKDSNIGLPPLNMA
;
A
#
# COMPACT_ATOMS: atom_id res chain seq x y z
N MET A 1 -27.65 -3.48 -13.23
CA MET A 1 -26.81 -4.44 -13.99
C MET A 1 -26.42 -5.54 -13.02
N ASN A 2 -26.79 -6.80 -13.28
CA ASN A 2 -26.39 -7.93 -12.43
C ASN A 2 -24.86 -8.06 -12.45
N ASN A 3 -24.22 -7.86 -11.31
CA ASN A 3 -22.77 -8.04 -11.21
C ASN A 3 -22.50 -9.55 -11.18
N LYS A 4 -21.60 -10.05 -12.03
CA LYS A 4 -21.25 -11.48 -12.04
C LYS A 4 -20.77 -11.98 -10.67
N LEU A 5 -20.24 -11.09 -9.84
CA LEU A 5 -19.80 -11.41 -8.48
C LEU A 5 -20.93 -11.54 -7.46
N ASP A 6 -22.16 -11.12 -7.78
CA ASP A 6 -23.33 -11.37 -6.91
C ASP A 6 -23.59 -12.86 -6.75
N LYS A 7 -23.33 -13.67 -7.80
CA LYS A 7 -23.39 -15.14 -7.74
C LYS A 7 -22.43 -15.73 -6.71
N ILE A 8 -21.38 -15.00 -6.33
CA ILE A 8 -20.40 -15.44 -5.32
C ILE A 8 -20.72 -14.83 -3.95
N PHE A 9 -20.93 -13.52 -3.86
CA PHE A 9 -21.02 -12.84 -2.55
C PHE A 9 -22.45 -12.67 -2.01
N ARG A 10 -23.46 -12.94 -2.84
CA ARG A 10 -24.89 -12.93 -2.48
C ARG A 10 -25.64 -14.13 -3.08
N PRO A 11 -25.12 -15.36 -2.98
CA PRO A 11 -25.79 -16.54 -3.51
C PRO A 11 -27.11 -16.79 -2.77
N GLY A 12 -28.10 -17.29 -3.49
CA GLY A 12 -29.30 -17.92 -2.93
C GLY A 12 -29.12 -19.42 -2.74
N THR A 13 -28.37 -20.07 -3.63
CA THR A 13 -28.14 -21.53 -3.63
C THR A 13 -26.65 -21.86 -3.68
N ILE A 14 -26.17 -22.68 -2.74
CA ILE A 14 -24.75 -23.05 -2.60
C ILE A 14 -24.58 -24.56 -2.63
N ALA A 15 -23.71 -25.07 -3.51
CA ALA A 15 -23.23 -26.45 -3.47
C ALA A 15 -21.89 -26.54 -2.72
N VAL A 16 -21.77 -27.44 -1.75
CA VAL A 16 -20.53 -27.68 -0.98
C VAL A 16 -19.91 -29.00 -1.42
N ILE A 17 -18.91 -28.92 -2.30
CA ILE A 17 -18.26 -30.06 -2.93
C ILE A 17 -17.05 -30.48 -2.11
N GLY A 18 -17.06 -31.72 -1.61
CA GLY A 18 -16.15 -32.20 -0.57
C GLY A 18 -16.74 -32.07 0.84
N ALA A 19 -18.06 -31.93 0.95
CA ALA A 19 -18.76 -31.97 2.25
C ALA A 19 -18.51 -33.31 2.97
N SER A 20 -18.49 -33.32 4.30
CA SER A 20 -18.19 -34.52 5.10
C SER A 20 -18.86 -34.49 6.47
N ASN A 21 -19.12 -35.68 7.03
CA ASN A 21 -19.58 -35.88 8.40
C ASN A 21 -18.43 -35.95 9.42
N GLU A 22 -17.19 -36.07 8.95
CA GLU A 22 -16.00 -36.12 9.81
C GLU A 22 -15.68 -34.71 10.36
N ARG A 23 -15.85 -34.54 11.68
CA ARG A 23 -15.78 -33.24 12.37
C ARG A 23 -14.48 -32.44 12.17
N HIS A 24 -13.39 -33.12 11.84
CA HIS A 24 -12.07 -32.52 11.68
C HIS A 24 -11.76 -32.08 10.24
N THR A 25 -12.69 -32.30 9.30
CA THR A 25 -12.50 -31.95 7.89
C THR A 25 -12.97 -30.53 7.57
N VAL A 26 -12.34 -29.92 6.57
CA VAL A 26 -12.75 -28.62 6.03
C VAL A 26 -14.20 -28.66 5.51
N GLY A 27 -14.58 -29.73 4.82
CA GLY A 27 -15.93 -29.95 4.31
C GLY A 27 -17.00 -29.93 5.39
N TYR A 28 -16.73 -30.58 6.54
CA TYR A 28 -17.63 -30.52 7.69
C TYR A 28 -17.79 -29.08 8.20
N ALA A 29 -16.68 -28.37 8.38
CA ALA A 29 -16.69 -27.00 8.89
C ALA A 29 -17.48 -26.04 7.99
N LEU A 30 -17.35 -26.17 6.66
CA LEU A 30 -18.07 -25.35 5.68
C LEU A 30 -19.59 -25.55 5.80
N VAL A 31 -20.08 -26.79 5.79
CA VAL A 31 -21.51 -27.07 5.93
C VAL A 31 -22.04 -26.58 7.28
N ASN A 32 -21.29 -26.83 8.36
CA ASN A 32 -21.66 -26.40 9.71
C ASN A 32 -21.73 -24.86 9.82
N ASN A 33 -20.82 -24.13 9.18
CA ASN A 33 -20.80 -22.67 9.21
C ASN A 33 -21.91 -22.03 8.38
N LEU A 34 -22.35 -22.67 7.30
CA LEU A 34 -23.50 -22.23 6.51
C LEU A 34 -24.81 -22.52 7.24
N VAL A 35 -25.06 -23.79 7.57
CA VAL A 35 -26.34 -24.25 8.13
C VAL A 35 -26.49 -23.84 9.60
N GLY A 36 -25.43 -24.00 10.40
CA GLY A 36 -25.47 -23.77 11.85
C GLY A 36 -25.47 -22.31 12.30
N LYS A 37 -25.40 -21.35 11.37
CA LYS A 37 -25.31 -19.90 11.67
C LYS A 37 -26.46 -19.06 11.09
N GLY A 38 -27.51 -19.71 10.56
CA GLY A 38 -28.73 -19.03 10.15
C GLY A 38 -28.65 -18.34 8.79
N TYR A 39 -27.81 -18.84 7.88
CA TYR A 39 -27.90 -18.49 6.46
C TYR A 39 -29.27 -18.91 5.93
N SER A 40 -29.96 -18.00 5.23
CA SER A 40 -31.34 -18.21 4.77
C SER A 40 -31.45 -18.83 3.38
N GLY A 41 -30.32 -19.04 2.68
CA GLY A 41 -30.31 -19.69 1.37
C GLY A 41 -30.25 -21.21 1.45
N THR A 42 -30.28 -21.84 0.28
CA THR A 42 -30.28 -23.31 0.15
C THR A 42 -28.84 -23.84 0.08
N VAL A 43 -28.56 -24.89 0.82
CA VAL A 43 -27.22 -25.52 0.86
C VAL A 43 -27.33 -26.99 0.44
N TYR A 44 -26.57 -27.37 -0.57
CA TYR A 44 -26.47 -28.71 -1.13
C TYR A 44 -25.10 -29.34 -0.86
N PRO A 45 -24.96 -30.23 0.12
CA PRO A 45 -23.76 -31.04 0.28
C PRO A 45 -23.54 -31.97 -0.93
N VAL A 46 -22.30 -32.05 -1.41
CA VAL A 46 -21.89 -32.97 -2.47
C VAL A 46 -20.71 -33.81 -2.00
N ASN A 47 -20.92 -35.13 -1.99
CA ASN A 47 -19.96 -36.16 -1.57
C ASN A 47 -20.26 -37.48 -2.31
N LEU A 48 -19.22 -38.17 -2.77
CA LEU A 48 -19.36 -39.41 -3.56
C LEU A 48 -19.96 -40.59 -2.80
N ASN A 49 -19.74 -40.67 -1.48
CA ASN A 49 -19.99 -41.85 -0.67
C ASN A 49 -21.10 -41.68 0.38
N GLU A 50 -21.45 -40.43 0.70
CA GLU A 50 -22.39 -40.11 1.78
C GLU A 50 -23.78 -39.78 1.21
N HIS A 51 -24.83 -40.33 1.82
CA HIS A 51 -26.22 -40.02 1.45
C HIS A 51 -26.80 -38.81 2.20
N SER A 52 -26.21 -38.45 3.34
CA SER A 52 -26.60 -37.28 4.13
C SER A 52 -25.40 -36.69 4.87
N ILE A 53 -25.26 -35.37 4.87
CA ILE A 53 -24.24 -34.65 5.64
C ILE A 53 -24.93 -33.75 6.66
N GLN A 54 -24.64 -33.94 7.96
CA GLN A 54 -25.21 -33.13 9.05
C GLN A 54 -26.75 -33.02 9.02
N GLY A 55 -27.43 -34.10 8.59
CA GLY A 55 -28.89 -34.15 8.46
C GLY A 55 -29.46 -33.54 7.18
N VAL A 56 -28.62 -33.02 6.28
CA VAL A 56 -29.03 -32.50 4.97
C VAL A 56 -28.78 -33.56 3.89
N ARG A 57 -29.71 -33.70 2.93
CA ARG A 57 -29.57 -34.61 1.79
C ARG A 57 -28.30 -34.31 1.00
N CYS A 58 -27.50 -35.34 0.73
CA CYS A 58 -26.26 -35.22 -0.02
C CYS A 58 -26.43 -35.78 -1.43
N TYR A 59 -25.77 -35.14 -2.41
CA TYR A 59 -25.73 -35.57 -3.81
C TYR A 59 -24.34 -36.10 -4.15
N GLN A 60 -24.23 -37.01 -5.13
CA GLN A 60 -22.92 -37.53 -5.54
C GLN A 60 -22.22 -36.57 -6.50
N HIS A 61 -23.00 -35.93 -7.37
CA HIS A 61 -22.51 -34.98 -8.35
C HIS A 61 -23.34 -33.69 -8.35
N VAL A 62 -22.68 -32.56 -8.65
CA VAL A 62 -23.36 -31.25 -8.72
C VAL A 62 -24.47 -31.22 -9.79
N GLY A 63 -24.31 -31.99 -10.87
CA GLY A 63 -25.30 -32.08 -11.95
C GLY A 63 -26.56 -32.88 -11.61
N GLU A 64 -26.61 -33.54 -10.46
CA GLU A 64 -27.83 -34.24 -9.98
C GLU A 64 -28.79 -33.29 -9.25
N ILE A 65 -28.34 -32.06 -8.95
CA ILE A 65 -29.15 -31.07 -8.26
C ILE A 65 -30.04 -30.36 -9.30
N GLU A 66 -31.35 -30.39 -9.08
CA GLU A 66 -32.35 -29.81 -10.01
C GLU A 66 -32.39 -28.27 -9.93
N ASP A 67 -31.99 -27.69 -8.79
CA ASP A 67 -31.96 -26.24 -8.57
C ASP A 67 -30.79 -25.56 -9.30
N GLU A 68 -31.01 -24.31 -9.72
CA GLU A 68 -29.92 -23.46 -10.19
C GLU A 68 -28.94 -23.14 -9.05
N ILE A 69 -27.67 -23.51 -9.24
CA ILE A 69 -26.61 -23.28 -8.26
C ILE A 69 -25.91 -21.95 -8.54
N ASP A 70 -25.98 -21.01 -7.60
CA ASP A 70 -25.25 -19.74 -7.72
C ASP A 70 -23.75 -19.93 -7.47
N LEU A 71 -23.41 -20.71 -6.44
CA LEU A 71 -22.05 -20.84 -5.92
C LEU A 71 -21.66 -22.29 -5.64
N ALA A 72 -20.50 -22.71 -6.13
CA ALA A 72 -19.82 -23.92 -5.67
C ALA A 72 -18.68 -23.59 -4.69
N LEU A 73 -18.73 -24.15 -3.47
CA LEU A 73 -17.59 -24.20 -2.54
C LEU A 73 -16.85 -25.52 -2.74
N VAL A 74 -15.60 -25.46 -3.20
CA VAL A 74 -14.82 -26.65 -3.55
C VAL A 74 -13.72 -26.89 -2.50
N ALA A 75 -13.83 -28.01 -1.79
CA ALA A 75 -12.91 -28.45 -0.74
C ALA A 75 -12.45 -29.91 -0.95
N THR A 76 -12.07 -30.26 -2.18
CA THR A 76 -11.55 -31.58 -2.56
C THR A 76 -10.04 -31.54 -2.85
N PRO A 77 -9.31 -32.67 -2.90
CA PRO A 77 -7.88 -32.68 -3.24
C PRO A 77 -7.57 -31.97 -4.57
N ALA A 78 -6.44 -31.26 -4.64
CA ALA A 78 -6.09 -30.32 -5.72
C ALA A 78 -6.23 -30.93 -7.13
N GLU A 79 -5.78 -32.17 -7.28
CA GLU A 79 -5.79 -32.95 -8.51
C GLU A 79 -7.21 -33.20 -9.06
N THR A 80 -8.23 -33.16 -8.20
CA THR A 80 -9.63 -33.37 -8.58
C THR A 80 -10.33 -32.08 -8.98
N VAL A 81 -9.84 -30.92 -8.53
CA VAL A 81 -10.53 -29.63 -8.64
C VAL A 81 -10.81 -29.23 -10.08
N ALA A 82 -9.90 -29.50 -11.01
CA ALA A 82 -10.12 -29.18 -12.42
C ALA A 82 -11.31 -29.94 -13.02
N LYS A 83 -11.52 -31.19 -12.62
CA LYS A 83 -12.68 -32.00 -13.03
C LYS A 83 -13.96 -31.46 -12.40
N VAL A 84 -13.92 -31.16 -11.10
CA VAL A 84 -15.05 -30.56 -10.38
C VAL A 84 -15.48 -29.24 -11.01
N VAL A 85 -14.53 -28.35 -11.33
CA VAL A 85 -14.83 -27.06 -11.99
C VAL A 85 -15.44 -27.24 -13.38
N LYS A 86 -15.02 -28.28 -14.11
CA LYS A 86 -15.66 -28.65 -15.39
C LYS A 86 -17.10 -29.12 -15.17
N GLU A 87 -17.34 -29.99 -14.20
CA GLU A 87 -18.70 -30.47 -13.85
C GLU A 87 -19.60 -29.31 -13.42
N CYS A 88 -19.12 -28.39 -12.58
CA CYS A 88 -19.81 -27.16 -12.20
C CYS A 88 -20.17 -26.30 -13.43
N GLY A 89 -19.22 -26.14 -14.36
CA GLY A 89 -19.45 -25.40 -15.60
C GLY A 89 -20.51 -26.06 -16.50
N GLN A 90 -20.55 -27.39 -16.57
CA GLN A 90 -21.57 -28.14 -17.29
C GLN A 90 -22.96 -28.03 -16.64
N ALA A 91 -23.01 -27.94 -15.32
CA ALA A 91 -24.24 -27.74 -14.54
C ALA A 91 -24.69 -26.26 -14.49
N GLY A 92 -23.97 -25.34 -15.14
CA GLY A 92 -24.35 -23.93 -15.20
C GLY A 92 -24.12 -23.14 -13.91
N VAL A 93 -23.22 -23.59 -13.03
CA VAL A 93 -22.90 -22.91 -11.76
C VAL A 93 -22.39 -21.48 -12.01
N GLY A 94 -22.94 -20.50 -11.27
CA GLY A 94 -22.64 -19.08 -11.47
C GLY A 94 -21.21 -18.64 -11.10
N GLY A 95 -20.65 -19.21 -10.03
CA GLY A 95 -19.32 -18.89 -9.52
C GLY A 95 -18.74 -20.00 -8.64
N ALA A 96 -17.43 -19.96 -8.40
CA ALA A 96 -16.77 -20.93 -7.52
C ALA A 96 -15.83 -20.25 -6.51
N VAL A 97 -15.75 -20.83 -5.31
CA VAL A 97 -14.71 -20.54 -4.32
C VAL A 97 -13.96 -21.83 -4.08
N ILE A 98 -12.67 -21.83 -4.42
CA ILE A 98 -11.82 -23.00 -4.27
C ILE A 98 -11.02 -22.83 -2.98
N ILE A 99 -11.38 -23.64 -1.99
CA ILE A 99 -10.75 -23.66 -0.67
C ILE A 99 -9.42 -24.40 -0.71
N SER A 100 -9.36 -25.47 -1.50
CA SER A 100 -8.22 -26.37 -1.60
C SER A 100 -6.90 -25.66 -1.92
N ALA A 101 -5.86 -26.03 -1.18
CA ALA A 101 -4.46 -25.76 -1.51
C ALA A 101 -3.91 -26.82 -2.50
N GLY A 102 -2.63 -26.74 -2.85
CA GLY A 102 -1.92 -27.61 -3.79
C GLY A 102 -1.67 -27.00 -5.17
N PHE A 103 -1.70 -25.67 -5.31
CA PHE A 103 -1.67 -24.96 -6.61
C PHE A 103 -0.39 -24.15 -6.81
N SER A 104 -0.49 -22.86 -7.11
CA SER A 104 0.67 -22.09 -7.60
C SER A 104 1.78 -21.99 -6.56
N GLU A 105 1.41 -22.11 -5.28
CA GLU A 105 2.30 -22.14 -4.12
C GLU A 105 3.19 -23.39 -4.04
N THR A 106 2.85 -24.48 -4.74
CA THR A 106 3.66 -25.72 -4.74
C THR A 106 4.66 -25.80 -5.90
N GLY A 107 4.74 -24.78 -6.75
CA GLY A 107 5.69 -24.70 -7.87
C GLY A 107 5.08 -25.06 -9.23
N GLN A 108 5.88 -25.62 -10.14
CA GLN A 108 5.49 -25.77 -11.55
C GLN A 108 4.30 -26.71 -11.78
N GLU A 109 4.20 -27.80 -11.02
CA GLU A 109 3.11 -28.77 -11.13
C GLU A 109 1.78 -28.16 -10.68
N GLY A 110 1.75 -27.50 -9.52
CA GLY A 110 0.54 -26.84 -9.04
C GLY A 110 0.17 -25.60 -9.87
N GLN A 111 1.13 -24.91 -10.48
CA GLN A 111 0.83 -23.91 -11.53
C GLN A 111 0.15 -24.53 -12.76
N ALA A 112 0.50 -25.76 -13.14
CA ALA A 112 -0.16 -26.47 -14.24
C ALA A 112 -1.61 -26.82 -13.87
N LEU A 113 -1.85 -27.29 -12.65
CA LEU A 113 -3.20 -27.51 -12.11
C LEU A 113 -4.02 -26.22 -12.12
N SER A 114 -3.45 -25.11 -11.62
CA SER A 114 -4.09 -23.80 -11.61
C SER A 114 -4.49 -23.34 -13.02
N ARG A 115 -3.60 -23.50 -14.01
CA ARG A 115 -3.90 -23.21 -15.43
C ARG A 115 -5.05 -24.07 -15.96
N GLN A 116 -5.11 -25.35 -15.58
CA GLN A 116 -6.17 -26.26 -16.02
C GLN A 116 -7.54 -25.88 -15.41
N VAL A 117 -7.58 -25.53 -14.13
CA VAL A 117 -8.78 -25.02 -13.46
C VAL A 117 -9.27 -23.75 -14.16
N MET A 118 -8.38 -22.77 -14.39
CA MET A 118 -8.71 -21.50 -15.04
C MET A 118 -9.18 -21.70 -16.49
N LYS A 119 -8.63 -22.69 -17.21
CA LYS A 119 -9.10 -23.04 -18.56
C LYS A 119 -10.59 -23.41 -18.55
N TYR A 120 -11.02 -24.28 -17.63
CA TYR A 120 -12.42 -24.69 -17.54
C TYR A 120 -13.31 -23.55 -17.03
N ALA A 121 -12.90 -22.84 -15.98
CA ALA A 121 -13.66 -21.70 -15.47
C ALA A 121 -13.97 -20.67 -16.57
N ARG A 122 -12.95 -20.28 -17.37
CA ARG A 122 -13.12 -19.36 -18.49
C ARG A 122 -14.01 -19.92 -19.60
N ALA A 123 -13.88 -21.21 -19.94
CA ALA A 123 -14.67 -21.84 -20.99
C ALA A 123 -16.19 -21.80 -20.70
N TYR A 124 -16.57 -21.88 -19.41
CA TYR A 124 -17.96 -21.82 -18.97
C TYR A 124 -18.39 -20.44 -18.43
N GLY A 125 -17.52 -19.42 -18.52
CA GLY A 125 -17.82 -18.07 -18.06
C GLY A 125 -17.95 -17.92 -16.54
N MET A 126 -17.50 -18.92 -15.77
CA MET A 126 -17.54 -18.95 -14.30
C MET A 126 -16.37 -18.17 -13.72
N ARG A 127 -16.63 -17.33 -12.72
CA ARG A 127 -15.58 -16.61 -11.97
C ARG A 127 -15.15 -17.40 -10.73
N VAL A 128 -13.88 -17.26 -10.34
CA VAL A 128 -13.27 -18.05 -9.26
C VAL A 128 -12.58 -17.18 -8.21
N VAL A 129 -12.92 -17.40 -6.93
CA VAL A 129 -12.14 -16.93 -5.77
C VAL A 129 -11.20 -18.05 -5.31
N GLY A 130 -9.96 -17.70 -4.96
CA GLY A 130 -8.90 -18.66 -4.64
C GLY A 130 -8.04 -19.02 -5.86
N PRO A 131 -7.49 -20.25 -5.94
CA PRO A 131 -7.58 -21.32 -4.93
C PRO A 131 -6.81 -20.99 -3.65
N ASN A 132 -6.64 -21.97 -2.75
CA ASN A 132 -5.87 -21.84 -1.51
C ASN A 132 -6.35 -20.67 -0.65
N CYS A 133 -7.64 -20.64 -0.32
CA CYS A 133 -8.24 -19.54 0.41
C CYS A 133 -9.09 -20.04 1.60
N LEU A 134 -9.35 -19.15 2.55
CA LEU A 134 -10.25 -19.42 3.66
C LEU A 134 -11.73 -19.42 3.22
N GLY A 135 -12.04 -18.78 2.09
CA GLY A 135 -13.40 -18.46 1.65
C GLY A 135 -13.82 -17.03 2.02
N PHE A 136 -15.12 -16.79 2.22
CA PHE A 136 -15.62 -15.45 2.56
C PHE A 136 -16.80 -15.47 3.55
N ILE A 137 -17.04 -14.31 4.16
CA ILE A 137 -18.17 -14.06 5.06
C ILE A 137 -18.92 -12.81 4.59
N ASN A 138 -20.25 -12.92 4.53
CA ASN A 138 -21.16 -11.81 4.35
C ASN A 138 -22.13 -11.75 5.56
N PRO A 139 -21.80 -10.95 6.60
CA PRO A 139 -22.60 -10.89 7.82
C PRO A 139 -24.04 -10.44 7.59
N SER A 140 -24.31 -9.61 6.57
CA SER A 140 -25.66 -9.13 6.28
C SER A 140 -26.62 -10.22 5.81
N LEU A 141 -26.09 -11.36 5.35
CA LEU A 141 -26.85 -12.52 4.91
C LEU A 141 -26.72 -13.71 5.88
N ASN A 142 -26.09 -13.51 7.05
CA ASN A 142 -25.65 -14.60 7.93
C ASN A 142 -24.84 -15.68 7.20
N LEU A 143 -24.16 -15.30 6.12
CA LEU A 143 -23.47 -16.22 5.22
C LEU A 143 -21.99 -16.33 5.65
N ASN A 144 -21.61 -17.50 6.17
CA ASN A 144 -20.23 -17.83 6.48
C ASN A 144 -19.75 -19.00 5.61
N ALA A 145 -19.23 -18.68 4.43
CA ALA A 145 -18.66 -19.63 3.48
C ALA A 145 -17.16 -19.85 3.74
N THR A 146 -16.79 -20.08 5.00
CA THR A 146 -15.42 -20.37 5.42
C THR A 146 -15.35 -21.59 6.33
N PHE A 147 -14.15 -22.08 6.58
CA PHE A 147 -13.87 -23.08 7.61
C PHE A 147 -13.33 -22.46 8.92
N ALA A 148 -13.52 -21.16 9.15
CA ALA A 148 -13.10 -20.50 10.38
C ALA A 148 -14.03 -20.84 11.57
N ASN A 149 -13.47 -20.84 12.80
CA ASN A 149 -14.24 -21.08 14.03
C ASN A 149 -15.14 -19.91 14.45
N ARG A 150 -14.92 -18.73 13.88
CA ARG A 150 -15.65 -17.50 14.19
C ARG A 150 -16.28 -16.93 12.94
N THR A 151 -17.38 -16.21 13.15
CA THR A 151 -18.01 -15.38 12.12
C THR A 151 -17.71 -13.91 12.39
N ALA A 152 -17.76 -13.10 11.33
CA ALA A 152 -17.63 -11.65 11.41
C ALA A 152 -18.92 -11.01 11.96
N LEU A 153 -18.78 -9.95 12.78
CA LEU A 153 -19.90 -9.10 13.17
C LEU A 153 -20.35 -8.24 11.98
N PRO A 154 -21.63 -7.85 11.88
CA PRO A 154 -22.08 -6.92 10.85
C PRO A 154 -21.48 -5.52 11.06
N GLY A 155 -21.09 -4.88 9.96
CA GLY A 155 -20.57 -3.52 9.95
C GLY A 155 -20.41 -2.98 8.53
N LYS A 156 -19.55 -1.97 8.35
CA LYS A 156 -19.39 -1.24 7.08
C LYS A 156 -18.02 -1.42 6.42
N ILE A 157 -17.18 -2.31 6.95
CA ILE A 157 -15.80 -2.53 6.47
C ILE A 157 -15.78 -3.73 5.53
N ALA A 158 -15.27 -3.57 4.31
CA ALA A 158 -14.89 -4.70 3.47
C ALA A 158 -13.42 -5.05 3.73
N PHE A 159 -13.15 -6.26 4.22
CA PHE A 159 -11.79 -6.75 4.44
C PHE A 159 -11.41 -7.79 3.38
N ILE A 160 -10.23 -7.62 2.78
CA ILE A 160 -9.68 -8.48 1.73
C ILE A 160 -8.28 -8.93 2.17
N SER A 161 -8.00 -10.23 2.12
CA SER A 161 -6.70 -10.77 2.50
C SER A 161 -6.24 -11.88 1.56
N GLN A 162 -4.97 -11.84 1.17
CA GLN A 162 -4.31 -13.00 0.53
C GLN A 162 -4.02 -14.13 1.53
N SER A 163 -3.75 -13.81 2.80
CA SER A 163 -3.48 -14.82 3.83
C SER A 163 -4.77 -15.32 4.50
N GLY A 164 -5.03 -16.63 4.38
CA GLY A 164 -6.11 -17.32 5.08
C GLY A 164 -5.85 -17.49 6.59
N ALA A 165 -4.61 -17.77 6.99
CA ALA A 165 -4.26 -17.90 8.41
C ALA A 165 -4.36 -16.57 9.15
N LEU A 166 -3.98 -15.47 8.50
CA LEU A 166 -4.14 -14.14 9.09
C LEU A 166 -5.62 -13.78 9.28
N CYS A 167 -6.49 -14.25 8.38
CA CYS A 167 -7.92 -14.00 8.48
C CYS A 167 -8.51 -14.56 9.78
N THR A 168 -8.13 -15.76 10.20
CA THR A 168 -8.68 -16.35 11.43
C THR A 168 -8.25 -15.57 12.66
N ALA A 169 -6.99 -15.13 12.72
CA ALA A 169 -6.49 -14.28 13.81
C ALA A 169 -7.21 -12.92 13.84
N ILE A 170 -7.47 -12.32 12.67
CA ILE A 170 -8.20 -11.06 12.55
C ILE A 170 -9.65 -11.22 12.98
N LEU A 171 -10.32 -12.33 12.67
CA LEU A 171 -11.69 -12.58 13.12
C LEU A 171 -11.79 -12.68 14.65
N ASP A 172 -10.85 -13.38 15.29
CA ASP A 172 -10.80 -13.47 16.76
C ASP A 172 -10.54 -12.09 17.39
N TRP A 173 -9.58 -11.34 16.86
CA TRP A 173 -9.28 -9.98 17.31
C TRP A 173 -10.47 -9.04 17.12
N ALA A 174 -11.09 -9.05 15.94
CA ALA A 174 -12.21 -8.18 15.60
C ALA A 174 -13.43 -8.45 16.48
N ARG A 175 -13.65 -9.71 16.89
CA ARG A 175 -14.71 -10.05 17.83
C ARG A 175 -14.47 -9.41 19.21
N LYS A 176 -13.22 -9.45 19.71
CA LYS A 176 -12.84 -8.83 20.99
C LYS A 176 -12.98 -7.30 20.93
N GLN A 177 -12.57 -6.70 19.81
CA GLN A 177 -12.63 -5.24 19.59
C GLN A 177 -13.96 -4.75 19.02
N LYS A 178 -14.97 -5.65 18.87
CA LYS A 178 -16.29 -5.37 18.27
C LYS A 178 -16.25 -4.70 16.90
N VAL A 179 -15.24 -5.02 16.09
CA VAL A 179 -15.12 -4.53 14.71
C VAL A 179 -16.04 -5.36 13.81
N GLY A 180 -16.91 -4.66 13.07
CA GLY A 180 -17.88 -5.25 12.15
C GLY A 180 -17.49 -5.07 10.68
N PHE A 181 -17.91 -6.02 9.84
CA PHE A 181 -17.60 -6.09 8.42
C PHE A 181 -18.88 -6.10 7.57
N SER A 182 -18.82 -5.47 6.41
CA SER A 182 -19.80 -5.68 5.34
C SER A 182 -19.49 -6.98 4.59
N HIS A 183 -18.21 -7.22 4.33
CA HIS A 183 -17.68 -8.43 3.69
C HIS A 183 -16.29 -8.74 4.25
N PHE A 184 -15.97 -10.02 4.33
CA PHE A 184 -14.67 -10.50 4.78
C PHE A 184 -14.21 -11.59 3.81
N VAL A 185 -13.18 -11.35 3.02
CA VAL A 185 -12.82 -12.20 1.88
C VAL A 185 -11.35 -12.62 1.96
N SER A 186 -11.12 -13.93 1.96
CA SER A 186 -9.81 -14.49 1.66
C SER A 186 -9.74 -14.84 0.18
N ILE A 187 -8.79 -14.24 -0.54
CA ILE A 187 -8.63 -14.42 -1.99
C ILE A 187 -7.57 -15.46 -2.38
N GLY A 188 -6.75 -15.89 -1.40
CA GLY A 188 -5.72 -16.90 -1.61
C GLY A 188 -4.75 -16.56 -2.74
N ASP A 189 -4.51 -17.54 -3.59
CA ASP A 189 -3.62 -17.46 -4.76
C ASP A 189 -4.00 -16.36 -5.76
N MET A 190 -5.25 -15.87 -5.74
CA MET A 190 -5.74 -14.84 -6.66
C MET A 190 -5.51 -15.28 -8.12
N ALA A 191 -6.06 -16.43 -8.52
CA ALA A 191 -5.89 -16.99 -9.87
C ALA A 191 -6.83 -16.36 -10.92
N ASP A 192 -8.02 -15.91 -10.51
CA ASP A 192 -8.97 -15.16 -11.35
C ASP A 192 -9.39 -13.85 -10.68
N ILE A 193 -10.30 -13.89 -9.69
CA ILE A 193 -10.75 -12.69 -8.98
C ILE A 193 -9.62 -12.14 -8.13
N GLY A 194 -9.30 -10.86 -8.30
CA GLY A 194 -8.27 -10.18 -7.51
C GLY A 194 -8.72 -8.89 -6.84
N PHE A 195 -7.73 -8.16 -6.29
CA PHE A 195 -8.01 -6.92 -5.56
C PHE A 195 -8.80 -5.90 -6.38
N HIS A 196 -8.54 -5.80 -7.68
CA HIS A 196 -9.24 -4.85 -8.56
C HIS A 196 -10.73 -5.20 -8.71
N ASP A 197 -11.06 -6.47 -8.97
CA ASP A 197 -12.46 -6.93 -9.04
C ASP A 197 -13.22 -6.63 -7.72
N LEU A 198 -12.55 -6.87 -6.58
CA LEU A 198 -13.16 -6.68 -5.26
C LEU A 198 -13.26 -5.20 -4.87
N ILE A 199 -12.28 -4.37 -5.23
CA ILE A 199 -12.38 -2.92 -5.06
C ILE A 199 -13.54 -2.39 -5.89
N ASP A 200 -13.70 -2.83 -7.15
CA ASP A 200 -14.83 -2.41 -7.98
C ASP A 200 -16.17 -2.88 -7.40
N TYR A 201 -16.25 -4.12 -6.91
CA TYR A 201 -17.46 -4.67 -6.31
C TYR A 201 -17.85 -3.94 -5.02
N PHE A 202 -16.95 -3.85 -4.05
CA PHE A 202 -17.21 -3.17 -2.77
C PHE A 202 -17.24 -1.64 -2.89
N GLY A 203 -16.56 -1.10 -3.89
CA GLY A 203 -16.59 0.30 -4.29
C GLY A 203 -18.00 0.76 -4.68
N ASN A 204 -18.78 -0.13 -5.32
CA ASN A 204 -20.17 0.13 -5.69
C ASN A 204 -21.20 -0.28 -4.62
N ASP A 205 -20.83 -1.07 -3.61
CA ASP A 205 -21.76 -1.52 -2.56
C ASP A 205 -22.09 -0.40 -1.55
N PRO A 206 -23.33 0.09 -1.43
CA PRO A 206 -23.67 1.19 -0.52
C PRO A 206 -23.52 0.82 0.97
N ARG A 207 -23.43 -0.47 1.31
CA ARG A 207 -23.21 -0.92 2.71
C ARG A 207 -21.75 -0.86 3.13
N THR A 208 -20.83 -0.76 2.17
CA THR A 208 -19.40 -0.67 2.43
C THR A 208 -18.96 0.79 2.43
N SER A 209 -18.33 1.22 3.52
CA SER A 209 -17.79 2.58 3.69
C SER A 209 -16.28 2.65 3.56
N SER A 210 -15.55 1.56 3.83
CA SER A 210 -14.10 1.48 3.66
C SER A 210 -13.66 0.08 3.24
N ILE A 211 -12.50 0.01 2.59
CA ILE A 211 -11.90 -1.23 2.08
C ILE A 211 -10.52 -1.41 2.71
N LEU A 212 -10.33 -2.50 3.44
CA LEU A 212 -9.08 -2.85 4.11
C LEU A 212 -8.46 -4.05 3.42
N ILE A 213 -7.17 -3.95 3.09
CA ILE A 213 -6.47 -4.94 2.27
C ILE A 213 -5.21 -5.39 2.98
N TYR A 214 -5.08 -6.70 3.20
CA TYR A 214 -3.80 -7.34 3.47
C TYR A 214 -3.24 -7.92 2.17
N MET A 215 -2.05 -7.44 1.78
CA MET A 215 -1.44 -7.72 0.49
C MET A 215 -0.03 -8.27 0.64
N GLU A 216 0.23 -9.42 0.05
CA GLU A 216 1.54 -10.04 -0.08
C GLU A 216 2.15 -9.72 -1.46
N SER A 217 1.36 -9.88 -2.53
CA SER A 217 1.78 -9.63 -3.91
C SER A 217 0.66 -9.06 -4.79
N LEU A 218 1.03 -8.45 -5.91
CA LEU A 218 0.11 -7.83 -6.87
C LEU A 218 0.41 -8.33 -8.28
N LYS A 219 -0.57 -8.96 -8.94
CA LYS A 219 -0.42 -9.52 -10.30
C LYS A 219 -0.81 -8.53 -11.41
N ASP A 220 -1.90 -7.78 -11.23
CA ASP A 220 -2.40 -6.82 -12.22
C ASP A 220 -2.41 -5.41 -11.62
N ALA A 221 -1.25 -4.74 -11.71
CA ALA A 221 -1.08 -3.40 -11.19
C ALA A 221 -1.95 -2.37 -11.92
N ARG A 222 -2.12 -2.52 -13.24
CA ARG A 222 -2.87 -1.53 -14.04
C ARG A 222 -4.34 -1.50 -13.64
N ARG A 223 -4.99 -2.67 -13.53
CA ARG A 223 -6.39 -2.74 -13.11
C ARG A 223 -6.56 -2.36 -11.64
N PHE A 224 -5.61 -2.74 -10.77
CA PHE A 224 -5.62 -2.34 -9.38
C PHE A 224 -5.57 -0.82 -9.21
N MET A 225 -4.65 -0.15 -9.90
CA MET A 225 -4.53 1.31 -9.89
C MET A 225 -5.81 1.97 -10.43
N SER A 226 -6.40 1.43 -11.49
CA SER A 226 -7.65 1.95 -12.07
C SER A 226 -8.82 1.85 -11.09
N ALA A 227 -9.05 0.66 -10.51
CA ALA A 227 -10.13 0.42 -9.55
C ALA A 227 -9.95 1.28 -8.29
N ALA A 228 -8.73 1.32 -7.75
CA ALA A 228 -8.42 2.13 -6.57
C ALA A 228 -8.72 3.61 -6.80
N ARG A 229 -8.25 4.21 -7.90
CA ARG A 229 -8.47 5.64 -8.19
C ARG A 229 -9.95 5.99 -8.34
N ALA A 230 -10.77 5.06 -8.84
CA ALA A 230 -12.21 5.28 -9.00
C ALA A 230 -12.92 5.46 -7.65
N PHE A 231 -12.50 4.72 -6.61
CA PHE A 231 -13.20 4.69 -5.32
C PHE A 231 -12.45 5.37 -4.17
N ALA A 232 -11.13 5.52 -4.25
CA ALA A 232 -10.30 6.03 -3.16
C ALA A 232 -10.79 7.37 -2.60
N ARG A 233 -11.44 8.22 -3.41
CA ARG A 233 -12.02 9.50 -2.94
C ARG A 233 -13.29 9.33 -2.09
N THR A 234 -14.12 8.36 -2.44
CA THR A 234 -15.45 8.17 -1.82
C THR A 234 -15.43 7.13 -0.70
N LYS A 235 -14.54 6.14 -0.82
CA LYS A 235 -14.36 5.04 0.11
C LYS A 235 -12.87 4.88 0.37
N PRO A 236 -12.41 5.17 1.59
CA PRO A 236 -11.00 5.00 1.93
C PRO A 236 -10.56 3.55 1.70
N ILE A 237 -9.42 3.40 1.02
CA ILE A 237 -8.77 2.11 0.78
C ILE A 237 -7.48 2.10 1.58
N LEU A 238 -7.34 1.13 2.49
CA LEU A 238 -6.16 0.98 3.33
C LEU A 238 -5.45 -0.34 2.99
N VAL A 239 -4.13 -0.29 2.82
CA VAL A 239 -3.31 -1.46 2.48
C VAL A 239 -2.24 -1.69 3.55
N LEU A 240 -2.24 -2.90 4.10
CA LEU A 240 -1.13 -3.49 4.84
C LEU A 240 -0.34 -4.39 3.88
N LYS A 241 0.81 -3.90 3.42
CA LYS A 241 1.71 -4.63 2.50
C LYS A 241 2.71 -5.47 3.30
N ALA A 242 2.72 -6.78 3.12
CA ALA A 242 3.75 -7.67 3.66
C ALA A 242 5.02 -7.66 2.79
N GLY A 243 6.16 -8.14 3.32
CA GLY A 243 7.40 -8.30 2.55
C GLY A 243 8.10 -7.00 2.15
N LYS A 244 8.19 -6.05 3.08
CA LYS A 244 8.78 -4.71 2.86
C LYS A 244 10.32 -4.72 2.81
N SER A 245 10.95 -5.53 3.68
CA SER A 245 12.41 -5.68 3.70
C SER A 245 12.86 -6.72 2.68
N LYS A 246 14.16 -6.77 2.37
CA LYS A 246 14.73 -7.81 1.49
C LYS A 246 14.44 -9.21 2.02
N GLU A 247 14.56 -9.41 3.32
CA GLU A 247 14.31 -10.66 4.03
C GLU A 247 12.82 -11.00 4.02
N GLY A 248 11.95 -10.02 4.28
CA GLY A 248 10.50 -10.21 4.21
C GLY A 248 10.01 -10.52 2.80
N ALA A 249 10.60 -9.88 1.79
CA ALA A 249 10.36 -10.17 0.37
C ALA A 249 10.74 -11.61 0.02
N GLN A 250 11.88 -12.09 0.52
CA GLN A 250 12.33 -13.48 0.32
C GLN A 250 11.43 -14.50 1.04
N ALA A 251 10.98 -14.20 2.26
CA ALA A 251 10.01 -15.03 2.98
C ALA A 251 8.68 -15.12 2.21
N THR A 252 8.20 -13.99 1.68
CA THR A 252 6.97 -13.93 0.87
C THR A 252 7.12 -14.70 -0.44
N LEU A 253 8.29 -14.64 -1.09
CA LEU A 253 8.59 -15.41 -2.30
C LEU A 253 8.54 -16.92 -2.03
N SER A 254 9.12 -17.37 -0.90
CA SER A 254 9.12 -18.78 -0.52
C SER A 254 7.72 -19.29 -0.18
N HIS A 255 6.84 -18.41 0.30
CA HIS A 255 5.46 -18.72 0.69
C HIS A 255 4.46 -18.67 -0.48
N THR A 256 4.61 -17.72 -1.42
CA THR A 256 3.64 -17.46 -2.50
C THR A 256 4.13 -17.83 -3.89
N GLY A 257 5.42 -18.12 -4.05
CA GLY A 257 6.06 -18.33 -5.35
C GLY A 257 6.12 -17.06 -6.23
N SER A 258 5.80 -15.88 -5.69
CA SER A 258 5.79 -14.60 -6.44
C SER A 258 6.83 -13.61 -5.93
N LEU A 259 7.50 -12.92 -6.86
CA LEU A 259 8.54 -11.94 -6.53
C LEU A 259 7.91 -10.69 -5.89
N ALA A 260 8.40 -10.29 -4.72
CA ALA A 260 8.03 -9.00 -4.16
C ALA A 260 8.71 -7.86 -4.96
N GLY A 261 7.92 -6.88 -5.41
CA GLY A 261 8.44 -5.70 -6.11
C GLY A 261 9.19 -4.74 -5.19
N ASN A 262 9.74 -3.66 -5.76
CA ASN A 262 10.44 -2.64 -4.98
C ASN A 262 9.45 -1.89 -4.07
N ASP A 263 9.69 -1.91 -2.75
CA ASP A 263 8.76 -1.34 -1.77
C ASP A 263 8.57 0.17 -1.91
N ALA A 264 9.62 0.91 -2.31
CA ALA A 264 9.54 2.35 -2.53
C ALA A 264 8.70 2.69 -3.78
N VAL A 265 8.76 1.84 -4.81
CA VAL A 265 7.86 1.94 -5.98
C VAL A 265 6.42 1.64 -5.56
N PHE A 266 6.23 0.63 -4.71
CA PHE A 266 4.92 0.27 -4.18
C PHE A 266 4.30 1.43 -3.39
N GLU A 267 5.09 2.08 -2.52
CA GLU A 267 4.68 3.27 -1.77
C GLU A 267 4.22 4.41 -2.70
N ALA A 268 5.04 4.73 -3.70
CA ALA A 268 4.71 5.77 -4.67
C ALA A 268 3.43 5.45 -5.45
N ALA A 269 3.23 4.18 -5.82
CA ALA A 269 2.03 3.74 -6.51
C ALA A 269 0.78 3.87 -5.64
N LEU A 270 0.83 3.41 -4.38
CA LEU A 270 -0.30 3.55 -3.45
C LEU A 270 -0.69 5.02 -3.22
N LYS A 271 0.30 5.89 -3.00
CA LYS A 271 0.07 7.34 -2.86
C LYS A 271 -0.64 7.91 -4.09
N ARG A 272 -0.14 7.60 -5.29
CA ARG A 272 -0.72 8.05 -6.57
C ARG A 272 -2.10 7.45 -6.86
N ALA A 273 -2.46 6.35 -6.21
CA ALA A 273 -3.79 5.75 -6.28
C ALA A 273 -4.80 6.31 -5.26
N GLY A 274 -4.38 7.22 -4.36
CA GLY A 274 -5.23 7.68 -3.27
C GLY A 274 -5.34 6.68 -2.11
N ILE A 275 -4.50 5.64 -2.08
CA ILE A 275 -4.54 4.58 -1.08
C ILE A 275 -3.72 4.98 0.15
N ILE A 276 -4.19 4.58 1.33
CA ILE A 276 -3.49 4.77 2.60
C ILE A 276 -2.69 3.51 2.91
N ARG A 277 -1.39 3.62 3.07
CA ARG A 277 -0.57 2.49 3.53
C ARG A 277 -0.43 2.50 5.06
N VAL A 278 -0.60 1.32 5.66
CA VAL A 278 -0.40 1.09 7.09
C VAL A 278 0.69 0.03 7.34
N GLU A 279 1.21 0.02 8.57
CA GLU A 279 2.34 -0.81 9.00
C GLU A 279 1.92 -2.02 9.81
N THR A 280 0.79 -1.94 10.52
CA THR A 280 0.30 -3.00 11.40
C THR A 280 -1.19 -3.24 11.24
N ILE A 281 -1.66 -4.40 11.70
CA ILE A 281 -3.09 -4.73 11.75
C ILE A 281 -3.84 -3.72 12.63
N ALA A 282 -3.24 -3.33 13.76
CA ALA A 282 -3.81 -2.31 14.65
C ALA A 282 -4.01 -0.99 13.89
N GLN A 283 -3.00 -0.52 13.15
CA GLN A 283 -3.12 0.69 12.34
C GLN A 283 -4.19 0.56 11.25
N LEU A 284 -4.35 -0.61 10.63
CA LEU A 284 -5.37 -0.86 9.60
C LEU A 284 -6.78 -0.55 10.14
N PHE A 285 -7.12 -1.07 11.32
CA PHE A 285 -8.43 -0.87 11.92
C PHE A 285 -8.59 0.48 12.63
N ASN A 286 -7.55 0.96 13.32
CA ASN A 286 -7.55 2.27 13.97
C ASN A 286 -7.78 3.39 12.93
N CYS A 287 -7.08 3.34 11.79
CA CYS A 287 -7.29 4.30 10.71
C CYS A 287 -8.68 4.18 10.10
N ALA A 288 -9.21 2.96 9.93
CA ALA A 288 -10.56 2.74 9.43
C ALA A 288 -11.63 3.38 10.34
N GLN A 289 -11.46 3.26 11.66
CA GLN A 289 -12.34 3.87 12.65
C GLN A 289 -12.26 5.40 12.60
N GLY A 290 -11.05 5.97 12.58
CA GLY A 290 -10.85 7.42 12.46
C GLY A 290 -11.52 8.01 11.21
N LEU A 291 -11.32 7.37 10.05
CA LEU A 291 -11.90 7.80 8.77
C LEU A 291 -13.43 7.62 8.70
N ALA A 292 -13.99 6.69 9.48
CA ALA A 292 -15.43 6.48 9.53
C ALA A 292 -16.15 7.51 10.41
N LEU A 293 -15.47 8.03 11.45
CA LEU A 293 -16.09 8.89 12.47
C LEU A 293 -15.70 10.37 12.36
N GLN A 294 -14.62 10.69 11.65
CA GLN A 294 -14.08 12.05 11.61
C GLN A 294 -13.78 12.53 10.19
N GLN A 295 -13.85 13.85 10.02
CA GLN A 295 -13.36 14.48 8.79
C GLN A 295 -11.84 14.35 8.70
N ARG A 296 -11.32 14.37 7.47
CA ARG A 296 -9.87 14.35 7.24
C ARG A 296 -9.28 15.72 7.61
N PRO A 297 -8.12 15.75 8.27
CA PRO A 297 -7.48 17.01 8.59
C PRO A 297 -6.96 17.67 7.31
N ALA A 298 -7.02 19.00 7.27
CA ALA A 298 -6.53 19.82 6.16
C ALA A 298 -5.01 20.02 6.19
N GLY A 299 -4.39 19.84 7.36
CA GLY A 299 -2.96 20.00 7.60
C GLY A 299 -2.47 19.01 8.66
N ASN A 300 -1.17 19.08 8.98
CA ASN A 300 -0.51 18.21 9.96
C ASN A 300 -0.30 18.86 11.33
N ARG A 301 -0.98 19.98 11.63
CA ARG A 301 -0.85 20.70 12.91
C ARG A 301 -1.85 20.17 13.93
N LEU A 302 -1.36 19.53 14.99
CA LEU A 302 -2.17 18.91 16.03
C LEU A 302 -2.13 19.75 17.32
N ALA A 303 -3.31 20.08 17.87
CA ALA A 303 -3.43 20.56 19.25
C ALA A 303 -3.60 19.35 20.17
N ILE A 304 -2.72 19.21 21.17
CA ILE A 304 -2.77 18.10 22.13
C ILE A 304 -3.26 18.66 23.46
N ILE A 305 -4.32 18.08 24.01
CA ILE A 305 -4.88 18.45 25.32
C ILE A 305 -4.69 17.24 26.24
N THR A 306 -4.11 17.44 27.41
CA THR A 306 -3.80 16.34 28.33
C THR A 306 -3.97 16.77 29.79
N ASN A 307 -4.41 15.86 30.67
CA ASN A 307 -4.36 16.06 32.12
C ASN A 307 -3.05 15.55 32.75
N ALA A 308 -2.16 14.98 31.96
CA ALA A 308 -0.88 14.45 32.41
C ALA A 308 0.23 14.76 31.40
N GLY A 309 1.30 15.40 31.87
CA GLY A 309 2.44 15.80 31.03
C GLY A 309 3.13 14.63 30.32
N GLY A 310 3.34 13.49 30.99
CA GLY A 310 4.04 12.32 30.41
C GLY A 310 3.43 11.83 29.08
N PRO A 311 2.15 11.47 29.04
CA PRO A 311 1.45 11.15 27.79
C PRO A 311 1.47 12.26 26.73
N GLY A 312 1.43 13.54 27.15
CA GLY A 312 1.55 14.68 26.24
C GLY A 312 2.92 14.76 25.57
N VAL A 313 3.99 14.46 26.31
CA VAL A 313 5.36 14.37 25.77
C VAL A 313 5.49 13.21 24.79
N LEU A 314 5.01 12.01 25.15
CA LEU A 314 5.03 10.84 24.24
C LEU A 314 4.29 11.12 22.91
N ALA A 315 3.11 11.75 23.01
CA ALA A 315 2.35 12.16 21.84
C ALA A 315 3.11 13.17 20.97
N THR A 316 3.80 14.13 21.61
CA THR A 316 4.59 15.16 20.94
C THR A 316 5.79 14.56 20.21
N ASP A 317 6.59 13.74 20.89
CA ASP A 317 7.77 13.11 20.30
C ASP A 317 7.38 12.23 19.11
N HIS A 318 6.30 11.46 19.25
CA HIS A 318 5.78 10.64 18.16
C HIS A 318 5.24 11.46 16.99
N LEU A 319 4.57 12.59 17.26
CA LEU A 319 4.06 13.50 16.22
C LEU A 319 5.20 14.12 15.40
N ILE A 320 6.20 14.69 16.08
CA ILE A 320 7.34 15.35 15.44
C ILE A 320 8.20 14.34 14.68
N GLY A 321 8.49 13.19 15.30
CA GLY A 321 9.28 12.11 14.69
C GLY A 321 8.68 11.55 13.40
N ASN A 322 7.37 11.68 13.21
CA ASN A 322 6.65 11.21 12.01
C ASN A 322 6.22 12.34 11.06
N GLY A 323 6.81 13.54 11.20
CA GLY A 323 6.60 14.66 10.26
C GLY A 323 5.32 15.47 10.49
N GLY A 324 4.70 15.34 11.66
CA GLY A 324 3.66 16.24 12.14
C GLY A 324 4.22 17.50 12.78
N ALA A 325 3.34 18.43 13.15
CA ALA A 325 3.71 19.64 13.88
C ALA A 325 2.71 19.90 15.01
N LEU A 326 3.18 20.45 16.13
CA LEU A 326 2.27 21.01 17.13
C LEU A 326 1.65 22.31 16.57
N ALA A 327 0.35 22.47 16.77
CA ALA A 327 -0.34 23.72 16.44
C ALA A 327 0.23 24.88 17.27
N PRO A 328 0.74 25.97 16.64
CA PRO A 328 1.15 27.17 17.36
C PRO A 328 -0.10 27.97 17.76
N LEU A 329 -0.57 27.75 18.99
CA LEU A 329 -1.81 28.37 19.49
C LEU A 329 -1.71 29.89 19.42
N SER A 330 -2.77 30.54 18.91
CA SER A 330 -2.83 32.00 18.82
C SER A 330 -2.93 32.65 20.20
N GLU A 331 -2.50 33.91 20.30
CA GLU A 331 -2.63 34.70 21.55
C GLU A 331 -4.07 34.75 22.07
N LYS A 332 -5.05 34.83 21.15
CA LYS A 332 -6.48 34.78 21.48
C LYS A 332 -6.88 33.46 22.14
N THR A 333 -6.36 32.34 21.63
CA THR A 333 -6.63 31.01 22.19
C THR A 333 -5.98 30.86 23.56
N ILE A 334 -4.73 31.33 23.72
CA ILE A 334 -4.03 31.32 25.02
C ILE A 334 -4.81 32.13 26.06
N ALA A 335 -5.28 33.34 25.71
CA ALA A 335 -6.07 34.18 26.62
C ALA A 335 -7.38 33.49 27.09
N ARG A 336 -8.09 32.81 26.18
CA ARG A 336 -9.31 32.05 26.53
C ARG A 336 -9.00 30.85 27.44
N LEU A 337 -7.87 30.19 27.22
CA LEU A 337 -7.42 29.08 28.07
C LEU A 337 -7.02 29.57 29.48
N ASP A 338 -6.37 30.73 29.58
CA ASP A 338 -6.02 31.37 30.86
C ASP A 338 -7.27 31.68 31.70
N GLU A 339 -8.35 32.16 31.07
CA GLU A 339 -9.63 32.39 31.75
C GLU A 339 -10.29 31.09 32.24
N ALA A 340 -10.18 30.01 31.49
CA ALA A 340 -10.93 28.77 31.73
C ALA A 340 -10.26 27.74 32.64
N LEU A 341 -8.91 27.71 32.68
CA LEU A 341 -8.16 26.63 33.35
C LEU A 341 -7.59 27.00 34.72
N HIS A 342 -7.53 28.30 35.05
CA HIS A 342 -6.87 28.84 36.24
C HIS A 342 -5.37 28.43 36.36
N GLY A 343 -4.59 29.17 37.15
CA GLY A 343 -3.22 29.64 36.81
C GLY A 343 -2.03 28.69 36.55
N ASN A 344 -2.16 27.36 36.46
CA ASN A 344 -1.00 26.45 36.39
C ASN A 344 -0.91 25.54 35.15
N TRP A 345 -1.75 25.75 34.13
CA TRP A 345 -1.62 25.02 32.88
C TRP A 345 -0.35 25.43 32.10
N SER A 346 0.08 24.59 31.15
CA SER A 346 1.38 24.71 30.46
C SER A 346 1.61 26.00 29.65
N ARG A 347 0.56 26.76 29.32
CA ARG A 347 0.61 27.94 28.43
C ARG A 347 1.23 27.69 27.06
N GLY A 348 1.04 26.47 26.56
CA GLY A 348 1.57 26.04 25.26
C GLY A 348 0.81 24.84 24.70
N ASN A 349 1.41 24.20 23.71
CA ASN A 349 0.95 22.95 23.14
C ASN A 349 2.06 21.90 23.38
N PRO A 350 1.81 20.79 24.07
CA PRO A 350 0.53 20.34 24.64
C PRO A 350 -0.10 21.29 25.68
N VAL A 351 -1.42 21.41 25.64
CA VAL A 351 -2.26 22.10 26.63
C VAL A 351 -2.42 21.14 27.82
N ASP A 352 -1.53 21.26 28.81
CA ASP A 352 -1.56 20.45 30.03
C ASP A 352 -2.50 21.10 31.03
N ILE A 353 -3.70 20.54 31.16
CA ILE A 353 -4.79 21.02 32.01
C ILE A 353 -4.74 20.48 33.44
N GLN A 354 -3.62 19.83 33.83
CA GLN A 354 -3.34 19.29 35.16
C GLN A 354 -4.21 18.09 35.56
N GLY A 355 -3.74 17.33 36.56
CA GLY A 355 -4.34 16.05 36.97
C GLY A 355 -5.72 16.15 37.64
N ASP A 356 -6.09 17.34 38.13
CA ASP A 356 -7.39 17.64 38.74
C ASP A 356 -8.44 18.14 37.74
N ALA A 357 -8.15 18.00 36.43
CA ALA A 357 -9.02 18.44 35.35
C ALA A 357 -10.43 17.83 35.40
N THR A 358 -11.44 18.69 35.44
CA THR A 358 -12.85 18.31 35.32
C THR A 358 -13.26 18.16 33.84
N ALA A 359 -14.42 17.54 33.59
CA ALA A 359 -14.98 17.49 32.24
C ALA A 359 -15.22 18.88 31.62
N GLN A 360 -15.48 19.91 32.44
CA GLN A 360 -15.60 21.29 31.96
C GLN A 360 -14.26 21.89 31.53
N HIS A 361 -13.16 21.57 32.24
CA HIS A 361 -11.81 21.99 31.81
C HIS A 361 -11.46 21.38 30.44
N TYR A 362 -11.72 20.08 30.25
CA TYR A 362 -11.57 19.41 28.96
C TYR A 362 -12.43 20.03 27.85
N ARG A 363 -13.70 20.31 28.15
CA ARG A 363 -14.63 20.95 27.21
C ARG A 363 -14.11 22.33 26.80
N ALA A 364 -13.76 23.17 27.75
CA ALA A 364 -13.29 24.53 27.49
C ALA A 364 -11.98 24.55 26.70
N ALA A 365 -11.02 23.70 27.06
CA ALA A 365 -9.77 23.58 26.34
C ALA A 365 -9.97 23.09 24.90
N THR A 366 -10.81 22.07 24.72
CA THR A 366 -11.12 21.52 23.39
C THR A 366 -11.84 22.53 22.51
N GLU A 367 -12.81 23.27 23.07
CA GLU A 367 -13.52 24.32 22.35
C GLU A 367 -12.57 25.44 21.90
N ALA A 368 -11.66 25.89 22.78
CA ALA A 368 -10.65 26.89 22.43
C ALA A 368 -9.73 26.42 21.29
N CYS A 369 -9.21 25.17 21.35
CA CYS A 369 -8.38 24.61 20.28
C CYS A 369 -9.16 24.36 18.97
N ILE A 370 -10.45 24.02 19.05
CA ILE A 370 -11.33 23.89 17.88
C ILE A 370 -11.48 25.24 17.17
N GLU A 371 -11.55 26.35 17.89
CA GLU A 371 -11.70 27.69 17.30
C GLU A 371 -10.37 28.30 16.83
N ASP A 372 -9.22 27.76 17.25
CA ASP A 372 -7.90 28.29 16.91
C ASP A 372 -7.55 28.13 15.42
N PRO A 373 -7.22 29.20 14.68
CA PRO A 373 -6.98 29.12 13.23
C PRO A 373 -5.72 28.33 12.85
N ASN A 374 -4.81 28.08 13.80
CA ASN A 374 -3.55 27.37 13.57
C ASN A 374 -3.63 25.86 13.84
N THR A 375 -4.82 25.35 14.18
CA THR A 375 -5.05 23.96 14.56
C THR A 375 -5.82 23.21 13.45
N ASP A 376 -5.26 22.12 12.93
CA ASP A 376 -5.89 21.28 11.89
C ASP A 376 -6.58 20.04 12.46
N GLY A 377 -6.15 19.57 13.63
CA GLY A 377 -6.80 18.53 14.41
C GLY A 377 -6.55 18.66 15.91
N ILE A 378 -7.32 17.93 16.70
CA ILE A 378 -7.26 17.92 18.16
C ILE A 378 -7.10 16.48 18.64
N LEU A 379 -6.15 16.25 19.55
CA LEU A 379 -6.00 15.02 20.31
C LEU A 379 -6.24 15.29 21.78
N VAL A 380 -7.27 14.65 22.35
CA VAL A 380 -7.57 14.71 23.78
C VAL A 380 -7.03 13.46 24.46
N ILE A 381 -6.12 13.63 25.40
CA ILE A 381 -5.51 12.56 26.19
C ILE A 381 -6.07 12.62 27.61
N LEU A 382 -6.47 11.47 28.13
CA LEU A 382 -6.92 11.32 29.50
C LEU A 382 -6.23 10.12 30.14
N THR A 383 -5.57 10.39 31.26
CA THR A 383 -5.21 9.36 32.23
C THR A 383 -6.23 9.37 33.37
N PRO A 384 -6.81 8.23 33.76
CA PRO A 384 -7.77 8.18 34.86
C PRO A 384 -7.18 8.74 36.15
N GLN A 385 -7.91 9.63 36.80
CA GLN A 385 -7.58 10.21 38.11
C GLN A 385 -8.83 10.14 38.99
N ALA A 386 -8.66 10.13 40.31
CA ALA A 386 -9.77 9.95 41.25
C ALA A 386 -10.92 10.97 41.10
N VAL A 387 -10.67 12.11 40.48
CA VAL A 387 -11.62 13.23 40.32
C VAL A 387 -12.21 13.35 38.90
N THR A 388 -11.76 12.53 37.94
CA THR A 388 -12.15 12.66 36.53
C THR A 388 -12.80 11.38 36.00
N ARG A 389 -14.07 11.47 35.60
CA ARG A 389 -14.80 10.37 34.96
C ARG A 389 -14.65 10.45 33.45
N ALA A 390 -13.97 9.47 32.84
CA ALA A 390 -13.67 9.46 31.40
C ALA A 390 -14.95 9.54 30.53
N ALA A 391 -16.02 8.87 30.93
CA ALA A 391 -17.31 8.88 30.22
C ALA A 391 -17.97 10.27 30.16
N ASP A 392 -17.71 11.15 31.14
CA ASP A 392 -18.27 12.50 31.15
C ASP A 392 -17.44 13.42 30.24
N VAL A 393 -16.12 13.25 30.23
CA VAL A 393 -15.22 13.93 29.28
C VAL A 393 -15.58 13.55 27.84
N GLU A 394 -15.67 12.26 27.53
CA GLU A 394 -16.00 11.79 26.18
C GLU A 394 -17.32 12.37 25.66
N ARG A 395 -18.35 12.46 26.53
CA ARG A 395 -19.64 13.04 26.17
C ARG A 395 -19.51 14.49 25.74
N GLU A 396 -18.76 15.29 26.47
CA GLU A 396 -18.51 16.70 26.13
C GLU A 396 -17.71 16.82 24.84
N ILE A 397 -16.65 16.03 24.68
CA ILE A 397 -15.82 16.07 23.47
C ILE A 397 -16.60 15.61 22.24
N ALA A 398 -17.42 14.56 22.34
CA ALA A 398 -18.27 14.10 21.25
C ALA A 398 -19.31 15.16 20.82
N ASN A 399 -19.87 15.91 21.77
CA ASN A 399 -20.76 17.03 21.47
C ASN A 399 -20.05 18.16 20.72
N LEU A 400 -18.80 18.45 21.06
CA LEU A 400 -17.98 19.44 20.36
C LEU A 400 -17.56 18.96 18.96
N ALA A 401 -17.14 17.69 18.84
CA ALA A 401 -16.70 17.10 17.57
C ALA A 401 -17.75 17.21 16.45
N ARG A 402 -19.05 17.13 16.80
CA ARG A 402 -20.16 17.32 15.86
C ARG A 402 -20.28 18.73 15.27
N ARG A 403 -19.79 19.73 16.00
CA ARG A 403 -19.95 21.16 15.65
C ARG A 403 -18.76 21.70 14.86
N THR A 404 -17.74 20.88 14.63
CA THR A 404 -16.51 21.28 13.94
C THR A 404 -16.27 20.44 12.69
N ARG A 405 -15.46 21.00 11.79
CA ARG A 405 -14.90 20.28 10.63
C ARG A 405 -13.48 19.79 10.88
N LYS A 406 -12.87 20.19 12.00
CA LYS A 406 -11.55 19.71 12.40
C LYS A 406 -11.64 18.28 12.94
N THR A 407 -10.61 17.50 12.68
CA THR A 407 -10.51 16.13 13.21
C THR A 407 -10.34 16.16 14.72
N VAL A 408 -11.18 15.42 15.45
CA VAL A 408 -11.07 15.25 16.91
C VAL A 408 -10.85 13.78 17.23
N LEU A 409 -9.70 13.46 17.83
CA LEU A 409 -9.33 12.11 18.28
C LEU A 409 -9.15 12.11 19.80
N ALA A 410 -9.27 10.92 20.40
CA ALA A 410 -9.02 10.74 21.82
C ALA A 410 -8.05 9.59 22.12
N SER A 411 -7.33 9.72 23.23
CA SER A 411 -6.55 8.65 23.85
C SER A 411 -6.98 8.47 25.29
N TRP A 412 -7.73 7.42 25.56
CA TRP A 412 -8.19 7.05 26.90
C TRP A 412 -7.28 5.96 27.44
N MET A 413 -6.36 6.33 28.34
CA MET A 413 -5.33 5.42 28.86
C MET A 413 -5.85 4.59 30.05
N GLU A 414 -6.90 3.79 29.81
CA GLU A 414 -7.54 2.91 30.80
C GLU A 414 -7.73 1.51 30.22
N GLU A 415 -7.47 0.45 31.00
CA GLU A 415 -7.55 -0.95 30.55
C GLU A 415 -8.88 -1.63 30.93
N GLU A 416 -9.54 -1.21 32.01
CA GLU A 416 -10.82 -1.76 32.48
C GLU A 416 -11.99 -0.81 32.22
N ASP A 417 -13.05 -1.35 31.59
CA ASP A 417 -14.39 -0.76 31.50
C ASP A 417 -14.51 0.72 31.06
N PHE A 418 -13.91 1.05 29.92
CA PHE A 418 -14.54 2.08 29.10
C PHE A 418 -15.95 1.56 28.71
N PRO A 419 -17.06 2.22 29.10
CA PRO A 419 -18.34 1.54 29.19
C PRO A 419 -18.70 0.88 27.86
N ARG A 420 -18.96 -0.43 27.91
CA ARG A 420 -19.38 -1.27 26.78
C ARG A 420 -20.59 -0.72 26.03
N GLU A 421 -21.27 0.27 26.62
CA GLU A 421 -22.40 1.07 26.17
C GLU A 421 -22.06 2.07 25.05
N PHE A 422 -20.82 2.55 24.92
CA PHE A 422 -20.44 3.51 23.86
C PHE A 422 -20.29 2.85 22.48
N TYR A 423 -19.97 1.56 22.42
CA TYR A 423 -20.04 0.76 21.19
C TYR A 423 -21.49 0.52 20.69
N TYR A 424 -22.49 0.76 21.54
CA TYR A 424 -23.92 0.62 21.23
C TYR A 424 -24.65 1.97 21.14
N ARG A 425 -23.95 3.10 21.31
CA ARG A 425 -24.52 4.42 21.05
C ARG A 425 -24.59 4.67 19.55
N PRO A 426 -25.50 5.55 19.08
CA PRO A 426 -25.52 5.96 17.68
C PRO A 426 -24.11 6.42 17.27
N PRO A 427 -23.61 6.05 16.07
CA PRO A 427 -22.30 6.48 15.56
C PRO A 427 -22.07 7.99 15.73
N ASP A 428 -23.16 8.74 15.63
CA ASP A 428 -23.20 10.18 15.75
C ASP A 428 -22.70 10.69 17.12
N ASN A 429 -22.71 9.89 18.20
CA ASN A 429 -22.39 10.34 19.58
C ASN A 429 -21.06 9.78 20.11
N THR A 430 -20.13 9.46 19.22
CA THR A 430 -18.82 8.86 19.56
C THR A 430 -17.68 9.55 18.84
N ILE A 431 -16.50 9.56 19.44
CA ILE A 431 -15.24 9.97 18.81
C ILE A 431 -14.31 8.76 18.75
N PRO A 432 -13.44 8.67 17.73
CA PRO A 432 -12.45 7.61 17.67
C PRO A 432 -11.47 7.74 18.85
N SER A 433 -11.38 6.68 19.65
CA SER A 433 -10.58 6.61 20.87
C SER A 433 -9.57 5.47 20.82
N TYR A 434 -8.37 5.73 21.29
CA TYR A 434 -7.26 4.78 21.30
C TYR A 434 -6.70 4.60 22.71
N GLN A 435 -6.08 3.45 22.97
CA GLN A 435 -5.50 3.18 24.28
C GLN A 435 -4.23 4.01 24.54
N PHE A 436 -3.44 4.24 23.49
CA PHE A 436 -2.15 4.91 23.58
C PHE A 436 -2.12 6.15 22.67
N PRO A 437 -1.53 7.27 23.12
CA PRO A 437 -1.55 8.52 22.36
C PRO A 437 -0.81 8.42 21.03
N GLU A 438 0.25 7.61 20.94
CA GLU A 438 1.01 7.35 19.71
C GLU A 438 0.12 6.73 18.63
N SER A 439 -0.82 5.86 19.01
CA SER A 439 -1.80 5.28 18.09
C SER A 439 -2.75 6.34 17.53
N ALA A 440 -3.16 7.31 18.35
CA ALA A 440 -4.00 8.41 17.92
C ALA A 440 -3.26 9.36 16.96
N VAL A 441 -2.01 9.67 17.27
CA VAL A 441 -1.12 10.47 16.42
C VAL A 441 -0.86 9.77 15.08
N ASP A 442 -0.60 8.46 15.09
CA ASP A 442 -0.47 7.66 13.87
C ASP A 442 -1.70 7.80 12.98
N VAL A 443 -2.90 7.64 13.55
CA VAL A 443 -4.14 7.78 12.78
C VAL A 443 -4.30 9.19 12.23
N PHE A 444 -4.04 10.23 13.03
CA PHE A 444 -4.09 11.62 12.56
C PHE A 444 -3.19 11.83 11.34
N LEU A 445 -1.93 11.40 11.41
CA LEU A 445 -0.97 11.56 10.32
C LEU A 445 -1.33 10.71 9.09
N LYS A 446 -1.88 9.50 9.27
CA LYS A 446 -2.37 8.68 8.16
C LYS A 446 -3.61 9.30 7.49
N MET A 447 -4.52 9.89 8.26
CA MET A 447 -5.67 10.64 7.74
C MET A 447 -5.22 11.90 6.99
N TYR A 448 -4.19 12.60 7.46
CA TYR A 448 -3.60 13.73 6.74
C TYR A 448 -2.91 13.28 5.43
N ASN A 449 -2.11 12.22 5.48
CA ASN A 449 -1.48 11.65 4.29
C ASN A 449 -2.52 11.21 3.25
N TYR A 450 -3.67 10.70 3.71
CA TYR A 450 -4.80 10.43 2.82
C TYR A 450 -5.32 11.69 2.12
N THR A 451 -5.43 12.82 2.82
CA THR A 451 -5.77 14.11 2.18
C THR A 451 -4.81 14.44 1.06
N ARG A 452 -3.50 14.36 1.32
CA ARG A 452 -2.48 14.58 0.29
C ARG A 452 -2.57 13.59 -0.87
N ASN A 453 -2.79 12.31 -0.59
CA ASN A 453 -2.93 11.29 -1.63
C ASN A 453 -4.16 11.55 -2.53
N ILE A 454 -5.24 12.09 -1.98
CA ILE A 454 -6.42 12.51 -2.77
C ILE A 454 -6.13 13.76 -3.61
N GLU A 455 -5.35 14.71 -3.12
CA GLU A 455 -4.91 15.88 -3.90
C GLU A 455 -4.10 15.43 -5.14
N LEU A 456 -3.18 14.47 -4.97
CA LEU A 456 -2.42 13.87 -6.07
C LEU A 456 -3.30 13.21 -7.14
N LEU A 457 -4.54 12.82 -6.83
CA LEU A 457 -5.47 12.27 -7.83
C LEU A 457 -5.95 13.32 -8.82
N TYR A 458 -6.07 14.58 -8.40
CA TYR A 458 -6.52 15.70 -9.22
C TYR A 458 -5.44 16.26 -10.12
N GLU A 459 -4.19 15.96 -9.84
CA GLU A 459 -3.06 16.36 -10.66
C GLU A 459 -3.08 15.61 -11.98
N THR A 460 -3.64 16.27 -12.98
CA THR A 460 -3.72 15.74 -14.33
C THR A 460 -2.36 15.95 -15.00
N PRO A 461 -1.74 14.92 -15.58
CA PRO A 461 -0.57 15.11 -16.42
C PRO A 461 -0.92 16.09 -17.53
N SER A 462 -0.12 17.13 -17.70
CA SER A 462 -0.27 18.05 -18.84
C SER A 462 -0.09 17.27 -20.14
N THR A 463 -0.73 17.76 -21.20
CA THR A 463 -0.38 17.34 -22.55
C THR A 463 1.10 17.65 -22.78
N MET A 464 1.83 16.73 -23.41
CA MET A 464 3.21 16.97 -23.84
C MET A 464 3.30 18.33 -24.56
N PRO A 465 4.36 19.13 -24.33
CA PRO A 465 4.54 20.40 -25.03
C PRO A 465 4.45 20.20 -26.54
N GLN A 466 3.76 21.11 -27.25
CA GLN A 466 3.63 21.04 -28.71
C GLN A 466 4.97 21.08 -29.45
N GLU A 467 6.02 21.63 -28.85
CA GLU A 467 7.36 21.82 -29.44
C GLU A 467 8.35 20.67 -29.14
N PHE A 468 7.95 19.62 -28.42
CA PHE A 468 8.85 18.49 -28.13
C PHE A 468 8.91 17.51 -29.31
N SER A 469 10.04 17.47 -30.02
CA SER A 469 10.21 16.72 -31.28
C SER A 469 11.39 15.72 -31.24
N PRO A 470 11.33 14.68 -30.38
CA PRO A 470 12.46 13.78 -30.20
C PRO A 470 12.77 12.96 -31.48
N ASP A 471 14.05 12.79 -31.78
CA ASP A 471 14.53 11.89 -32.84
C ASP A 471 14.56 10.44 -32.35
N THR A 472 13.35 9.88 -32.21
CA THR A 472 13.16 8.49 -31.77
C THR A 472 13.73 7.46 -32.74
N ALA A 473 13.88 7.83 -34.03
CA ALA A 473 14.44 6.95 -35.05
C ALA A 473 15.96 6.79 -34.88
N ALA A 474 16.70 7.88 -34.66
CA ALA A 474 18.12 7.84 -34.35
C ALA A 474 18.39 7.14 -33.02
N ALA A 475 17.58 7.43 -31.99
CA ALA A 475 17.67 6.75 -30.69
C ALA A 475 17.53 5.23 -30.83
N LYS A 476 16.50 4.77 -31.56
CA LYS A 476 16.27 3.33 -31.78
C LYS A 476 17.42 2.69 -32.56
N THR A 477 17.89 3.34 -33.63
CA THR A 477 19.00 2.83 -34.44
C THR A 477 20.27 2.62 -33.61
N MET A 478 20.59 3.57 -32.71
CA MET A 478 21.74 3.45 -31.83
C MET A 478 21.59 2.29 -30.82
N LEU A 479 20.41 2.14 -30.21
CA LEU A 479 20.13 1.04 -29.28
C LEU A 479 20.20 -0.32 -29.98
N ASP A 480 19.64 -0.43 -31.18
CA ASP A 480 19.68 -1.66 -32.00
C ASP A 480 21.13 -2.05 -32.34
N ASN A 481 21.99 -1.08 -32.65
CA ASN A 481 23.41 -1.32 -32.90
C ASN A 481 24.15 -1.82 -31.66
N ALA A 482 23.87 -1.26 -30.47
CA ALA A 482 24.44 -1.73 -29.22
C ALA A 482 24.00 -3.16 -28.89
N LEU A 483 22.72 -3.48 -29.08
CA LEU A 483 22.18 -4.82 -28.88
C LEU A 483 22.75 -5.85 -29.86
N ARG A 484 22.91 -5.49 -31.14
CA ARG A 484 23.56 -6.35 -32.15
C ARG A 484 25.02 -6.64 -31.82
N ALA A 485 25.71 -5.70 -31.16
CA ALA A 485 27.05 -5.89 -30.63
C ALA A 485 27.09 -6.70 -29.32
N GLY A 486 25.97 -7.25 -28.86
CA GLY A 486 25.88 -8.03 -27.62
C GLY A 486 25.98 -7.20 -26.34
N ARG A 487 25.95 -5.86 -26.44
CA ARG A 487 26.11 -4.96 -25.29
C ARG A 487 24.77 -4.72 -24.60
N ARG A 488 24.81 -4.69 -23.27
CA ARG A 488 23.67 -4.31 -22.41
C ARG A 488 23.83 -2.94 -21.74
N GLN A 489 24.95 -2.27 -22.00
CA GLN A 489 25.30 -0.97 -21.43
C GLN A 489 25.83 -0.06 -22.54
N LEU A 490 25.36 1.19 -22.54
CA LEU A 490 25.89 2.24 -23.40
C LEU A 490 27.12 2.87 -22.75
N THR A 491 28.06 3.32 -23.56
CA THR A 491 29.14 4.21 -23.11
C THR A 491 28.56 5.57 -22.71
N GLU A 492 29.32 6.37 -21.95
CA GLU A 492 28.88 7.72 -21.55
C GLU A 492 28.60 8.64 -22.76
N ILE A 493 29.39 8.50 -23.84
CA ILE A 493 29.21 9.26 -25.07
C ILE A 493 27.90 8.86 -25.76
N GLU A 494 27.64 7.56 -25.92
CA GLU A 494 26.39 7.04 -26.48
C GLU A 494 25.18 7.43 -25.59
N ALA A 495 25.33 7.39 -24.27
CA ALA A 495 24.27 7.79 -23.34
C ALA A 495 23.93 9.28 -23.46
N LYS A 496 24.93 10.17 -23.56
CA LYS A 496 24.70 11.60 -23.79
C LYS A 496 24.08 11.86 -25.16
N GLN A 497 24.54 11.14 -26.18
CA GLN A 497 23.93 11.21 -27.51
C GLN A 497 22.47 10.76 -27.49
N LEU A 498 22.15 9.69 -26.75
CA LEU A 498 20.75 9.24 -26.55
C LEU A 498 19.90 10.37 -25.98
N LEU A 499 20.38 11.00 -24.90
CA LEU A 499 19.68 12.09 -24.22
C LEU A 499 19.48 13.30 -25.16
N SER A 500 20.47 13.60 -26.01
CA SER A 500 20.36 14.69 -27.00
C SER A 500 19.27 14.44 -28.06
N PHE A 501 19.01 13.17 -28.43
CA PHE A 501 17.88 12.84 -29.32
C PHE A 501 16.52 13.12 -28.69
N TYR A 502 16.46 13.24 -27.36
CA TYR A 502 15.28 13.68 -26.61
C TYR A 502 15.41 15.13 -26.14
N GLU A 503 16.21 15.95 -26.84
CA GLU A 503 16.40 17.38 -26.58
C GLU A 503 16.90 17.70 -25.16
N MET A 504 17.43 16.72 -24.43
CA MET A 504 17.99 16.93 -23.10
C MET A 504 19.38 17.56 -23.21
N PRO A 505 19.65 18.68 -22.51
CA PRO A 505 20.93 19.35 -22.57
C PRO A 505 22.01 18.48 -21.93
N VAL A 506 23.06 18.18 -22.70
CA VAL A 506 24.21 17.38 -22.28
C VAL A 506 25.50 18.12 -22.60
N THR A 507 26.56 17.86 -21.82
CA THR A 507 27.89 18.36 -22.17
C THR A 507 28.43 17.65 -23.40
N CYS A 508 29.19 18.36 -24.24
CA CYS A 508 29.78 17.80 -25.44
C CYS A 508 31.02 16.97 -25.10
N SER A 509 30.85 15.65 -24.97
CA SER A 509 31.95 14.70 -24.74
C SER A 509 32.52 14.20 -26.06
N LYS A 510 33.81 14.44 -26.29
CA LYS A 510 34.52 13.93 -27.47
C LYS A 510 35.58 12.91 -27.06
N LEU A 511 35.72 11.83 -27.84
CA LEU A 511 36.65 10.74 -27.55
C LEU A 511 38.06 11.03 -28.09
N ALA A 512 39.08 11.00 -27.23
CA ALA A 512 40.48 11.03 -27.61
C ALA A 512 41.11 9.63 -27.52
N LYS A 513 41.82 9.20 -28.56
CA LYS A 513 42.63 7.96 -28.56
C LYS A 513 44.10 8.23 -28.22
N THR A 514 44.54 9.48 -28.35
CA THR A 514 45.92 9.88 -28.05
C THR A 514 45.99 11.10 -27.12
N PRO A 515 47.11 11.31 -26.39
CA PRO A 515 47.32 12.53 -25.62
C PRO A 515 47.32 13.81 -26.47
N GLY A 516 47.70 13.71 -27.75
CA GLY A 516 47.68 14.83 -28.70
C GLY A 516 46.25 15.26 -29.04
N GLU A 517 45.41 14.28 -29.40
CA GLU A 517 43.98 14.49 -29.63
C GLU A 517 43.29 15.07 -28.38
N ALA A 518 43.59 14.54 -27.19
CA ALA A 518 42.98 15.03 -25.96
C ALA A 518 43.25 16.53 -25.71
N VAL A 519 44.47 17.00 -26.01
CA VAL A 519 44.81 18.42 -25.90
C VAL A 519 44.06 19.26 -26.93
N GLN A 520 43.91 18.77 -28.16
CA GLN A 520 43.18 19.48 -29.20
C GLN A 520 41.71 19.62 -28.81
N LEU A 521 41.07 18.52 -28.39
CA LEU A 521 39.68 18.51 -27.93
C LEU A 521 39.48 19.39 -26.69
N ALA A 522 40.44 19.42 -25.75
CA ALA A 522 40.37 20.29 -24.58
C ALA A 522 40.42 21.78 -24.93
N LYS A 523 41.21 22.17 -25.95
CA LYS A 523 41.25 23.55 -26.44
C LYS A 523 39.93 23.96 -27.11
N GLU A 524 39.29 23.03 -27.82
CA GLU A 524 37.99 23.25 -28.44
C GLU A 524 36.87 23.37 -27.40
N ALA A 525 36.90 22.55 -26.34
CA ALA A 525 35.92 22.59 -25.27
C ALA A 525 36.07 23.81 -24.33
N GLY A 526 37.29 24.33 -24.19
CA GLY A 526 37.61 25.41 -23.25
C GLY A 526 37.95 24.87 -21.85
N PHE A 527 38.93 25.51 -21.19
CA PHE A 527 39.37 25.12 -19.85
C PHE A 527 38.52 25.79 -18.74
N PRO A 528 38.32 25.14 -17.57
CA PRO A 528 38.84 23.81 -17.21
C PRO A 528 38.03 22.65 -17.81
N VAL A 529 38.70 21.52 -18.05
CA VAL A 529 38.08 20.30 -18.62
C VAL A 529 38.11 19.13 -17.65
N VAL A 530 37.24 18.15 -17.91
CA VAL A 530 37.19 16.84 -17.27
C VAL A 530 37.60 15.76 -18.28
N MET A 531 38.38 14.78 -17.82
CA MET A 531 38.79 13.62 -18.59
C MET A 531 38.33 12.33 -17.91
N LYS A 532 37.68 11.44 -18.67
CA LYS A 532 37.15 10.17 -18.14
C LYS A 532 37.48 9.01 -19.08
N VAL A 533 37.80 7.85 -18.53
CA VAL A 533 37.98 6.63 -19.34
C VAL A 533 36.67 6.22 -19.99
N VAL A 534 36.74 5.81 -21.26
CA VAL A 534 35.63 5.18 -21.98
C VAL A 534 35.99 3.73 -22.25
N SER A 535 35.31 2.83 -21.53
CA SER A 535 35.49 1.38 -21.62
C SER A 535 34.17 0.70 -21.25
N PRO A 536 33.72 -0.33 -22.00
CA PRO A 536 32.56 -1.13 -21.61
C PRO A 536 32.80 -1.95 -20.33
N ASP A 537 34.07 -2.21 -19.97
CA ASP A 537 34.45 -3.05 -18.84
C ASP A 537 34.65 -2.27 -17.53
N VAL A 538 34.41 -0.96 -17.56
CA VAL A 538 34.56 -0.06 -16.41
C VAL A 538 33.23 0.61 -16.08
N GLY A 539 32.54 0.09 -15.06
CA GLY A 539 31.29 0.68 -14.53
C GLY A 539 31.54 1.95 -13.69
N LEU A 540 32.10 1.79 -12.49
CA LEU A 540 32.45 2.89 -11.58
C LEU A 540 33.87 3.40 -11.86
N LYS A 541 33.96 4.47 -12.65
CA LYS A 541 35.23 5.03 -13.12
C LYS A 541 36.05 5.67 -12.00
N THR A 542 35.39 6.33 -11.05
CA THR A 542 36.03 7.07 -9.96
C THR A 542 36.86 6.14 -9.08
N ASP A 543 36.35 4.96 -8.76
CA ASP A 543 36.97 3.99 -7.84
C ASP A 543 38.32 3.46 -8.35
N ILE A 544 38.50 3.44 -9.68
CA ILE A 544 39.75 2.98 -10.32
C ILE A 544 40.63 4.14 -10.80
N GLY A 545 40.33 5.38 -10.39
CA GLY A 545 41.07 6.57 -10.81
C GLY A 545 40.92 6.88 -12.30
N GLY A 546 39.80 6.47 -12.90
CA GLY A 546 39.45 6.65 -14.31
C GLY A 546 38.87 8.03 -14.64
N VAL A 547 38.89 8.98 -13.70
CA VAL A 547 38.37 10.35 -13.85
C VAL A 547 39.41 11.34 -13.31
N GLU A 548 39.74 12.37 -14.09
CA GLU A 548 40.48 13.54 -13.62
C GLU A 548 39.71 14.82 -13.99
N VAL A 549 39.48 15.69 -13.00
CA VAL A 549 38.66 16.91 -13.11
C VAL A 549 39.51 18.16 -12.94
N GLY A 550 39.01 19.31 -13.42
CA GLY A 550 39.60 20.62 -13.13
C GLY A 550 40.92 20.88 -13.85
N LEU A 551 41.15 20.25 -15.01
CA LEU A 551 42.38 20.38 -15.78
C LEU A 551 42.39 21.74 -16.49
N LYS A 552 43.40 22.57 -16.21
CA LYS A 552 43.44 24.01 -16.58
C LYS A 552 44.30 24.31 -17.81
N GLY A 553 45.03 23.32 -18.33
CA GLY A 553 45.88 23.55 -19.49
C GLY A 553 46.39 22.30 -20.19
N PRO A 554 47.03 22.47 -21.37
CA PRO A 554 47.50 21.36 -22.21
C PRO A 554 48.46 20.38 -21.52
N ALA A 555 49.33 20.86 -20.63
CA ALA A 555 50.29 20.01 -19.93
C ALA A 555 49.59 19.04 -18.97
N GLU A 556 48.63 19.54 -18.20
CA GLU A 556 47.80 18.76 -17.28
C GLU A 556 46.98 17.70 -18.05
N VAL A 557 46.37 18.08 -19.18
CA VAL A 557 45.63 17.14 -20.05
C VAL A 557 46.49 15.98 -20.55
N ARG A 558 47.73 16.23 -21.00
CA ARG A 558 48.64 15.14 -21.43
C ARG A 558 49.06 14.23 -20.30
N ALA A 559 49.21 14.77 -19.08
CA ALA A 559 49.53 13.98 -17.90
C ALA A 559 48.32 13.12 -17.49
N ALA A 560 47.14 13.73 -17.39
CA ALA A 560 45.87 13.07 -17.07
C ALA A 560 45.58 11.90 -18.01
N PHE A 561 45.76 12.08 -19.33
CA PHE A 561 45.57 11.00 -20.31
C PHE A 561 46.40 9.75 -19.96
N ARG A 562 47.69 9.95 -19.67
CA ARG A 562 48.63 8.86 -19.34
C ARG A 562 48.31 8.24 -17.99
N HIS A 563 47.95 9.07 -17.00
CA HIS A 563 47.58 8.61 -15.66
C HIS A 563 46.32 7.75 -15.68
N ILE A 564 45.24 8.23 -16.29
CA ILE A 564 43.98 7.50 -16.41
C ILE A 564 44.22 6.15 -17.08
N LYS A 565 44.90 6.13 -18.23
CA LYS A 565 45.17 4.88 -18.96
C LYS A 565 45.98 3.89 -18.12
N SER A 566 47.04 4.37 -17.46
CA SER A 566 47.90 3.55 -16.60
C SER A 566 47.14 2.98 -15.39
N ARG A 567 46.35 3.81 -14.69
CA ARG A 567 45.57 3.37 -13.52
C ARG A 567 44.51 2.33 -13.90
N VAL A 568 43.77 2.57 -14.99
CA VAL A 568 42.74 1.64 -15.47
C VAL A 568 43.37 0.32 -15.90
N GLN A 569 44.47 0.34 -16.67
CA GLN A 569 45.17 -0.88 -17.08
C GLN A 569 45.75 -1.65 -15.89
N LYS A 570 46.23 -0.95 -14.86
CA LYS A 570 46.71 -1.61 -13.63
C LYS A 570 45.58 -2.24 -12.83
N ALA A 571 44.42 -1.57 -12.73
CA ALA A 571 43.27 -2.06 -11.97
C ALA A 571 42.48 -3.16 -12.72
N ARG A 572 42.42 -3.06 -14.05
CA ARG A 572 41.72 -3.97 -14.97
C ARG A 572 42.58 -4.21 -16.22
N PRO A 573 43.54 -5.15 -16.16
CA PRO A 573 44.46 -5.42 -17.27
C PRO A 573 43.78 -5.88 -18.56
N GLU A 574 42.64 -6.55 -18.44
CA GLU A 574 41.87 -7.07 -19.57
C GLU A 574 40.79 -6.11 -20.08
N ALA A 575 40.64 -4.93 -19.47
CA ALA A 575 39.62 -3.97 -19.91
C ALA A 575 39.94 -3.40 -21.29
N GLU A 576 38.97 -3.44 -22.19
CA GLU A 576 39.05 -2.80 -23.48
C GLU A 576 38.86 -1.28 -23.32
N ILE A 577 39.90 -0.50 -23.59
CA ILE A 577 39.84 0.96 -23.48
C ILE A 577 39.64 1.56 -24.88
N TYR A 578 38.44 2.08 -25.14
CA TYR A 578 38.13 2.78 -26.40
C TYR A 578 38.84 4.12 -26.52
N GLY A 579 39.10 4.77 -25.38
CA GLY A 579 39.81 6.04 -25.30
C GLY A 579 39.49 6.79 -24.01
N ILE A 580 39.73 8.10 -24.03
CA ILE A 580 39.42 9.01 -22.92
C ILE A 580 38.51 10.11 -23.45
N SER A 581 37.34 10.28 -22.84
CA SER A 581 36.44 11.38 -23.17
C SER A 581 36.95 12.67 -22.57
N VAL A 582 36.94 13.73 -23.36
CA VAL A 582 37.26 15.11 -22.95
C VAL A 582 35.99 15.94 -23.03
N GLU A 583 35.67 16.69 -21.97
CA GLU A 583 34.49 17.54 -21.88
C GLU A 583 34.73 18.77 -21.00
N GLU A 584 33.93 19.81 -21.20
CA GLU A 584 33.93 21.00 -20.35
C GLU A 584 33.56 20.67 -18.89
N MET A 585 34.15 21.39 -17.93
CA MET A 585 33.80 21.26 -16.52
C MET A 585 32.68 22.23 -16.13
N ILE A 586 31.48 21.69 -15.92
CA ILE A 586 30.33 22.48 -15.47
C ILE A 586 30.35 22.67 -13.96
N HIS A 587 30.14 23.91 -13.51
CA HIS A 587 29.95 24.26 -12.10
C HIS A 587 28.49 24.63 -11.86
N LYS A 588 27.82 23.93 -10.94
CA LYS A 588 26.45 24.23 -10.50
C LYS A 588 26.37 24.18 -8.98
N ARG A 589 25.40 24.91 -8.43
CA ARG A 589 25.15 24.98 -6.98
C ARG A 589 24.63 23.66 -6.40
N TYR A 590 23.86 22.92 -7.19
CA TYR A 590 23.24 21.67 -6.78
C TYR A 590 23.56 20.58 -7.81
N GLU A 591 23.91 19.40 -7.31
CA GLU A 591 24.00 18.17 -8.08
C GLU A 591 22.73 17.35 -7.79
N LEU A 592 22.09 16.85 -8.84
CA LEU A 592 20.84 16.08 -8.75
C LEU A 592 20.98 14.78 -9.51
N LEU A 593 20.33 13.73 -9.02
CA LEU A 593 20.21 12.43 -9.68
C LEU A 593 18.80 12.29 -10.24
N ILE A 594 18.72 11.96 -11.54
CA ILE A 594 17.49 11.50 -12.18
C ILE A 594 17.77 10.11 -12.74
N GLY A 595 16.98 9.14 -12.31
CA GLY A 595 17.04 7.76 -12.78
C GLY A 595 15.71 7.32 -13.38
N ALA A 596 15.75 6.42 -14.34
CA ALA A 596 14.56 5.74 -14.83
C ALA A 596 14.79 4.23 -14.78
N ASN A 597 13.79 3.48 -14.35
CA ASN A 597 13.81 2.01 -14.33
C ASN A 597 12.45 1.47 -14.76
N LYS A 598 12.39 0.20 -15.18
CA LYS A 598 11.15 -0.52 -15.43
C LYS A 598 10.94 -1.53 -14.30
N ASP A 599 10.11 -1.14 -13.33
CA ASP A 599 9.65 -2.04 -12.28
C ASP A 599 8.83 -3.20 -12.88
N PRO A 600 9.03 -4.45 -12.43
CA PRO A 600 8.33 -5.61 -12.98
C PRO A 600 6.81 -5.61 -12.72
N ILE A 601 6.33 -4.89 -11.70
CA ILE A 601 4.91 -4.83 -11.32
C ILE A 601 4.26 -3.57 -11.91
N PHE A 602 4.84 -2.39 -11.65
CA PHE A 602 4.23 -1.10 -11.99
C PHE A 602 4.70 -0.52 -13.33
N GLY A 603 5.73 -1.11 -13.96
CA GLY A 603 6.26 -0.62 -15.22
C GLY A 603 7.25 0.54 -15.03
N PRO A 604 7.30 1.52 -15.93
CA PRO A 604 8.27 2.62 -15.86
C PRO A 604 8.14 3.40 -14.54
N VAL A 605 9.28 3.75 -13.95
CA VAL A 605 9.41 4.57 -12.74
C VAL A 605 10.55 5.57 -12.92
N ILE A 606 10.41 6.73 -12.31
CA ILE A 606 11.43 7.78 -12.28
C ILE A 606 11.86 7.99 -10.83
N VAL A 607 13.16 8.10 -10.60
CA VAL A 607 13.76 8.43 -9.31
C VAL A 607 14.37 9.82 -9.41
N PHE A 608 14.11 10.66 -8.43
CA PHE A 608 14.72 11.97 -8.27
C PHE A 608 15.37 12.05 -6.89
N ALA A 609 16.64 12.46 -6.83
CA ALA A 609 17.38 12.59 -5.58
C ALA A 609 18.44 13.70 -5.70
N LEU A 610 19.12 14.00 -4.59
CA LEU A 610 20.41 14.70 -4.66
C LEU A 610 21.41 13.89 -5.52
N GLY A 611 22.49 14.49 -6.01
CA GLY A 611 23.52 13.80 -6.80
C GLY A 611 24.81 13.59 -6.01
N GLY A 612 25.70 12.74 -6.53
CA GLY A 612 26.99 12.42 -5.91
C GLY A 612 26.90 11.40 -4.76
N VAL A 613 27.92 11.39 -3.89
CA VAL A 613 28.02 10.45 -2.74
C VAL A 613 26.99 10.71 -1.64
N THR A 614 26.28 11.84 -1.70
CA THR A 614 25.32 12.27 -0.68
C THR A 614 24.00 11.49 -0.73
N VAL A 615 23.65 10.87 -1.88
CA VAL A 615 22.42 10.08 -2.04
C VAL A 615 22.35 8.90 -1.07
N GLU A 616 23.45 8.18 -0.95
CA GLU A 616 23.55 7.02 -0.07
C GLU A 616 23.49 7.40 1.42
N ILE A 617 23.91 8.63 1.74
CA ILE A 617 24.00 9.14 3.11
C ILE A 617 22.65 9.69 3.59
N PHE A 618 21.98 10.53 2.79
CA PHE A 618 20.76 11.22 3.23
C PHE A 618 19.47 10.45 2.97
N LYS A 619 19.49 9.39 2.14
CA LYS A 619 18.30 8.65 1.70
C LYS A 619 17.19 9.56 1.14
N ASP A 620 17.56 10.76 0.67
CA ASP A 620 16.66 11.75 0.13
C ASP A 620 16.39 11.45 -1.35
N SER A 621 15.44 10.53 -1.57
CA SER A 621 15.01 10.13 -2.90
C SER A 621 13.49 10.06 -2.97
N ASN A 622 12.94 10.54 -4.08
CA ASN A 622 11.53 10.45 -4.39
C ASN A 622 11.34 9.60 -5.65
N ILE A 623 10.27 8.80 -5.65
CA ILE A 623 9.90 7.96 -6.79
C ILE A 623 8.58 8.44 -7.36
N GLY A 624 8.55 8.64 -8.67
CA GLY A 624 7.36 8.98 -9.43
C GLY A 624 7.01 7.90 -10.46
N LEU A 625 5.71 7.69 -10.68
CA LEU A 625 5.22 6.82 -11.74
C LEU A 625 4.74 7.69 -12.91
N PRO A 626 5.43 7.67 -14.07
CA PRO A 626 4.99 8.41 -15.25
C PRO A 626 3.59 7.96 -15.74
N PRO A 627 2.84 8.85 -16.41
CA PRO A 627 3.20 10.25 -16.67
C PRO A 627 3.20 11.06 -15.37
N LEU A 628 4.19 11.94 -15.21
CA LEU A 628 4.29 12.82 -14.04
C LEU A 628 3.33 14.01 -14.20
N ASN A 629 2.96 14.62 -13.09
CA ASN A 629 2.34 15.94 -13.06
C ASN A 629 3.39 17.01 -13.44
N MET A 630 2.95 18.15 -13.99
CA MET A 630 3.79 19.35 -14.15
C MET A 630 3.37 20.46 -13.17
N ALA A 631 2.73 20.08 -12.06
CA ALA A 631 2.19 21.00 -11.06
C ALA A 631 3.30 21.72 -10.29
#